data_AF-A0A9W8B949-F1
#
_entry.id   AF-A0A9W8B949-F1
#
_cell.length_a   1.000
_cell.length_b   1.000
_cell.length_c   1.000
_cell.angle_alpha   90.00
_cell.angle_beta   90.00
_cell.angle_gamma   90.00
#
_symmetry.space_group_name_H-M   'P 1'
#
loop_
_entity.id
_entity.type
_entity.pdbx_description
1 polymer ?
#
loop_
_entity_poly.entity_id
_entity_poly.type
_entity_poly.pdbx_seq_one_letter_code
_entity_poly.pdbx_strand_id
1 'polypeptide(L)'
;MHQQEFGFVLHGRRIIVDDLRVRAMGVLTEAKFGEVHAELRELQPVPISSPASHPAFVENASVYFRGGFRETAVFQLDLLAPGHSIAGPAIVLDHNSTILVEPTWVATITSTHVVLEQHLEDVVRAGRWGPRQGVGVDLDPIQLSVFAHRFMAIAEQMGHTLEKTSTSTNIKERLDFSCALFDPAGNLVANAPHIPVHLGSMSHAVKFQLDRFAGDLVEGDVVLANHPQAGGSHLPDITIITPVFKDGVVSFFVASRGHHSDIGGISPGSMPSASKELFQE
;
A
#
# COMPACT_ATOMS: atom_id res chain seq x y z
N MET A 1 -16.93 -7.05 -10.95
CA MET A 1 -16.94 -5.93 -9.98
C MET A 1 -17.03 -6.41 -8.55
N HIS A 2 -18.12 -7.03 -8.06
CA HIS A 2 -18.22 -7.43 -6.64
C HIS A 2 -17.06 -8.30 -6.14
N GLN A 3 -16.67 -9.35 -6.87
CA GLN A 3 -15.50 -10.18 -6.51
C GLN A 3 -14.18 -9.39 -6.51
N GLN A 4 -14.03 -8.44 -7.43
CA GLN A 4 -12.83 -7.62 -7.55
C GLN A 4 -12.74 -6.59 -6.42
N GLU A 5 -13.88 -6.01 -6.01
CA GLU A 5 -13.97 -4.99 -4.96
C GLU A 5 -13.96 -5.58 -3.55
N PHE A 6 -14.59 -6.75 -3.36
CA PHE A 6 -14.85 -7.32 -2.03
C PHE A 6 -14.21 -8.69 -1.81
N GLY A 7 -13.60 -9.31 -2.82
CA GLY A 7 -12.91 -10.60 -2.70
C GLY A 7 -13.80 -11.84 -2.71
N PHE A 8 -15.14 -11.70 -2.76
CA PHE A 8 -16.08 -12.84 -2.78
C PHE A 8 -17.31 -12.60 -3.64
N VAL A 9 -18.09 -13.67 -3.87
CA VAL A 9 -19.38 -13.63 -4.57
C VAL A 9 -20.45 -14.34 -3.73
N LEU A 10 -21.61 -13.71 -3.57
CA LEU A 10 -22.76 -14.32 -2.90
C LEU A 10 -23.54 -15.18 -3.89
N HIS A 11 -23.24 -16.48 -3.93
CA HIS A 11 -23.96 -17.43 -4.77
C HIS A 11 -25.40 -17.65 -4.27
N GLY A 12 -26.36 -17.76 -5.19
CA GLY A 12 -27.75 -18.11 -4.88
C GLY A 12 -28.61 -17.00 -4.29
N ARG A 13 -28.08 -15.79 -4.05
CA ARG A 13 -28.89 -14.62 -3.69
C ARG A 13 -29.48 -13.95 -4.93
N ARG A 14 -30.76 -13.56 -4.84
CA ARG A 14 -31.39 -12.67 -5.84
C ARG A 14 -30.68 -11.32 -5.81
N ILE A 15 -30.28 -10.81 -6.97
CA ILE A 15 -29.71 -9.48 -7.12
C ILE A 15 -30.85 -8.47 -7.21
N ILE A 16 -30.84 -7.47 -6.35
CA ILE A 16 -31.78 -6.35 -6.39
C ILE A 16 -31.07 -5.21 -7.12
N VAL A 17 -31.68 -4.71 -8.20
CA VAL A 17 -31.21 -3.51 -8.91
C VAL A 17 -31.97 -2.33 -8.31
N ASP A 18 -31.27 -1.54 -7.51
CA ASP A 18 -31.84 -0.38 -6.80
C ASP A 18 -31.77 0.91 -7.65
N ASP A 19 -30.71 1.05 -8.45
CA ASP A 19 -30.44 2.24 -9.25
C ASP A 19 -29.91 1.88 -10.65
N LEU A 20 -30.30 2.67 -11.65
CA LEU A 20 -29.89 2.54 -13.06
C LEU A 20 -29.34 3.88 -13.53
N ARG A 21 -28.02 3.96 -13.64
CA ARG A 21 -27.34 5.18 -14.09
C ARG A 21 -27.01 5.11 -15.57
N VAL A 22 -27.55 6.05 -16.35
CA VAL A 22 -27.22 6.23 -17.76
C VAL A 22 -26.26 7.41 -17.90
N ARG A 23 -25.03 7.14 -18.37
CA ARG A 23 -24.04 8.18 -18.69
C ARG A 23 -24.00 8.41 -20.19
N ALA A 24 -24.57 9.52 -20.65
CA ALA A 24 -24.37 10.00 -22.02
C ALA A 24 -23.10 10.84 -22.08
N MET A 25 -22.21 10.54 -23.03
CA MET A 25 -21.00 11.32 -23.28
C MET A 25 -21.08 11.87 -24.70
N GLY A 26 -21.17 13.18 -24.83
CA GLY A 26 -21.00 13.87 -26.11
C GLY A 26 -19.53 14.18 -26.31
N VAL A 27 -18.94 13.69 -27.40
CA VAL A 27 -17.59 14.07 -27.80
C VAL A 27 -17.71 15.31 -28.69
N LEU A 28 -17.44 16.48 -28.12
CA LEU A 28 -17.25 17.71 -28.89
C LEU A 28 -15.80 17.74 -29.34
N THR A 29 -15.59 17.76 -30.67
CA THR A 29 -14.32 17.92 -31.39
C THR A 29 -13.10 17.73 -30.51
N GLU A 30 -12.55 16.51 -30.51
CA GLU A 30 -11.22 16.28 -29.95
C GLU A 30 -10.29 17.32 -30.58
N ALA A 31 -9.77 18.24 -29.76
CA ALA A 31 -8.41 18.65 -29.98
C ALA A 31 -7.63 17.32 -29.98
N LYS A 32 -7.25 16.84 -31.17
CA LYS A 32 -6.44 15.65 -31.33
C LYS A 32 -5.07 15.95 -30.74
N PHE A 33 -4.97 15.97 -29.41
CA PHE A 33 -3.71 15.72 -28.75
C PHE A 33 -3.37 14.29 -29.13
N GLY A 34 -2.33 14.12 -29.94
CA GLY A 34 -1.88 12.79 -30.33
C GLY A 34 -1.67 11.93 -29.09
N GLU A 35 -1.95 10.63 -29.17
CA GLU A 35 -1.56 9.73 -28.10
C GLU A 35 -0.05 9.85 -27.88
N VAL A 36 0.37 10.15 -26.65
CA VAL A 36 1.79 10.36 -26.31
C VAL A 36 2.64 9.18 -26.77
N HIS A 37 2.14 7.95 -26.59
CA HIS A 37 2.83 6.73 -27.03
C HIS A 37 2.82 6.52 -28.54
N ALA A 38 1.86 7.09 -29.28
CA ALA A 38 1.89 7.08 -30.74
C ALA A 38 2.95 8.06 -31.25
N GLU A 39 2.94 9.30 -30.74
CA GLU A 39 3.95 10.31 -31.08
C GLU A 39 5.37 9.82 -30.74
N LEU A 40 5.58 9.24 -29.56
CA LEU A 40 6.88 8.71 -29.15
C LEU A 40 7.39 7.57 -30.05
N ARG A 41 6.50 6.76 -30.64
CA ARG A 41 6.87 5.70 -31.59
C ARG A 41 7.24 6.24 -32.96
N GLU A 42 6.67 7.37 -33.35
CA GLU A 42 6.94 8.04 -34.62
C GLU A 42 8.18 8.94 -34.55
N LEU A 43 8.38 9.60 -33.40
CA LEU A 43 9.58 10.38 -33.12
C LEU A 43 10.79 9.44 -33.02
N GLN A 44 11.77 9.64 -33.89
CA GLN A 44 13.10 9.06 -33.67
C GLN A 44 13.81 9.91 -32.60
N PRO A 45 14.18 9.35 -31.44
CA PRO A 45 14.85 10.12 -30.40
C PRO A 45 16.19 10.66 -30.94
N VAL A 46 16.39 11.96 -30.82
CA VAL A 46 17.61 12.68 -31.22
C VAL A 46 18.39 13.05 -29.96
N PRO A 47 19.46 12.33 -29.61
CA PRO A 47 20.20 12.57 -28.37
C PRO A 47 20.95 13.90 -28.43
N ILE A 48 20.77 14.75 -27.41
CA ILE A 48 21.60 15.94 -27.22
C ILE A 48 22.98 15.52 -26.71
N SER A 49 23.88 15.28 -27.66
CA SER A 49 25.22 14.72 -27.39
C SER A 49 26.21 15.76 -26.87
N SER A 50 25.91 17.05 -27.01
CA SER A 50 26.77 18.16 -26.55
C SER A 50 25.92 19.25 -25.89
N PRO A 51 25.63 19.10 -24.58
CA PRO A 51 24.77 20.02 -23.83
C PRO A 51 25.18 21.49 -23.99
N ALA A 52 26.44 21.82 -23.69
CA ALA A 52 26.92 23.20 -23.67
C ALA A 52 26.85 23.96 -25.02
N SER A 53 26.71 23.24 -26.14
CA SER A 53 26.54 23.84 -27.48
C SER A 53 25.08 23.94 -27.92
N HIS A 54 24.15 23.34 -27.16
CA HIS A 54 22.73 23.33 -27.52
C HIS A 54 22.08 24.65 -27.12
N PRO A 55 21.24 25.28 -27.97
CA PRO A 55 20.59 26.56 -27.66
C PRO A 55 19.74 26.55 -26.37
N ALA A 56 19.21 25.38 -26.02
CA ALA A 56 18.44 25.19 -24.79
C ALA A 56 19.28 25.12 -23.51
N PHE A 57 20.60 25.02 -23.60
CA PHE A 57 21.47 24.94 -22.43
C PHE A 57 21.55 26.28 -21.71
N VAL A 58 21.37 26.24 -20.39
CA VAL A 58 21.41 27.40 -19.52
C VAL A 58 22.73 27.44 -18.76
N GLU A 59 22.99 26.41 -17.96
CA GLU A 59 24.17 26.31 -17.10
C GLU A 59 24.40 24.85 -16.66
N ASN A 60 25.47 24.62 -15.90
CA ASN A 60 25.60 23.41 -15.09
C ASN A 60 25.31 23.72 -13.62
N ALA A 61 24.58 22.83 -12.97
CA ALA A 61 24.33 22.86 -11.53
C ALA A 61 25.01 21.68 -10.84
N SER A 62 25.53 21.91 -9.63
CA SER A 62 26.02 20.83 -8.77
C SER A 62 24.86 20.20 -8.00
N VAL A 63 24.49 18.98 -8.39
CA VAL A 63 23.33 18.26 -7.84
C VAL A 63 23.80 17.00 -7.12
N TYR A 64 23.29 16.78 -5.91
CA TYR A 64 23.61 15.57 -5.16
C TYR A 64 22.72 14.41 -5.59
N PHE A 65 23.34 13.34 -6.09
CA PHE A 65 22.68 12.05 -6.34
C PHE A 65 23.24 10.98 -5.41
N ARG A 66 22.67 9.78 -5.47
CA ARG A 66 23.24 8.62 -4.79
C ARG A 66 24.65 8.34 -5.33
N GLY A 67 25.65 8.54 -4.48
CA GLY A 67 27.07 8.40 -4.84
C GLY A 67 27.85 9.73 -4.86
N GLY A 68 27.19 10.87 -4.67
CA GLY A 68 27.85 12.18 -4.49
C GLY A 68 27.30 13.28 -5.38
N PHE A 69 27.92 14.46 -5.28
CA PHE A 69 27.65 15.59 -6.16
C PHE A 69 28.09 15.30 -7.59
N ARG A 70 27.25 15.66 -8.57
CA ARG A 70 27.53 15.55 -10.00
C ARG A 70 27.17 16.86 -10.69
N GLU A 71 28.05 17.31 -11.57
CA GLU A 71 27.75 18.37 -12.53
C GLU A 71 26.60 17.92 -13.45
N THR A 72 25.54 18.73 -13.49
CA THR A 72 24.27 18.39 -14.12
C THR A 72 23.86 19.52 -15.06
N ALA A 73 23.70 19.21 -16.35
CA ALA A 73 23.31 20.20 -17.35
C ALA A 73 21.86 20.64 -17.15
N VAL A 74 21.63 21.95 -17.22
CA VAL A 74 20.32 22.59 -17.07
C VAL A 74 19.85 23.06 -18.45
N PHE A 75 18.65 22.66 -18.84
CA PHE A 75 18.03 23.00 -20.12
C PHE A 75 16.73 23.77 -19.91
N GLN A 76 16.43 24.75 -20.76
CA GLN A 76 15.12 25.41 -20.84
C GLN A 76 14.19 24.63 -21.78
N LEU A 77 13.01 24.23 -21.29
CA LEU A 77 12.07 23.38 -22.03
C LEU A 77 11.59 24.03 -23.34
N ASP A 78 11.30 25.33 -23.33
CA ASP A 78 10.78 26.07 -24.50
C ASP A 78 11.75 26.14 -25.70
N LEU A 79 13.02 25.81 -25.45
CA LEU A 79 14.09 25.81 -26.46
C LEU A 79 14.40 24.39 -26.96
N LEU A 80 13.68 23.38 -26.46
CA LEU A 80 13.77 21.99 -26.93
C LEU A 80 12.67 21.70 -27.94
N ALA A 81 12.97 20.87 -28.93
CA ALA A 81 12.03 20.46 -29.96
C ALA A 81 11.53 19.02 -29.72
N PRO A 82 10.32 18.68 -30.19
CA PRO A 82 9.85 17.29 -30.20
C PRO A 82 10.87 16.35 -30.86
N GLY A 83 11.15 15.22 -30.21
CA GLY A 83 12.17 14.25 -30.59
C GLY A 83 13.51 14.45 -29.89
N HIS A 84 13.81 15.61 -29.30
CA HIS A 84 15.03 15.77 -28.50
C HIS A 84 15.03 14.83 -27.30
N SER A 85 16.17 14.19 -27.06
CA SER A 85 16.38 13.23 -25.99
C SER A 85 17.56 13.65 -25.11
N ILE A 86 17.35 13.66 -23.81
CA ILE A 86 18.31 14.10 -22.79
C ILE A 86 18.53 12.94 -21.82
N ALA A 87 19.72 12.37 -21.84
CA ALA A 87 20.12 11.38 -20.85
C ALA A 87 20.47 12.07 -19.52
N GLY A 88 20.02 11.49 -18.40
CA GLY A 88 20.36 11.96 -17.08
C GLY A 88 21.83 11.69 -16.69
N PRO A 89 22.40 12.44 -15.73
CA PRO A 89 21.74 13.48 -14.93
C PRO A 89 21.55 14.78 -15.71
N ALA A 90 20.32 15.31 -15.71
CA ALA A 90 19.98 16.61 -16.30
C ALA A 90 18.82 17.27 -15.55
N ILE A 91 18.71 18.59 -15.66
CA ILE A 91 17.54 19.35 -15.20
C ILE A 91 16.89 19.98 -16.43
N VAL A 92 15.59 19.84 -16.56
CA VAL A 92 14.78 20.53 -17.58
C VAL A 92 13.86 21.52 -16.84
N LEU A 93 14.09 22.81 -17.07
CA LEU A 93 13.32 23.91 -16.51
C LEU A 93 12.16 24.25 -17.41
N ASP A 94 10.98 24.27 -16.82
CA ASP A 94 9.76 24.81 -17.39
C ASP A 94 9.36 26.07 -16.59
N HIS A 95 8.47 26.89 -17.13
CA HIS A 95 8.00 28.10 -16.46
C HIS A 95 7.38 27.84 -15.08
N ASN A 96 6.78 26.67 -14.88
CA ASN A 96 6.05 26.32 -13.65
C ASN A 96 6.58 25.05 -12.96
N SER A 97 7.63 24.42 -13.49
CA SER A 97 8.13 23.15 -12.95
C SER A 97 9.62 22.94 -13.23
N THR A 98 10.24 22.10 -12.39
CA THR A 98 11.63 21.66 -12.55
C THR A 98 11.61 20.14 -12.67
N ILE A 99 12.00 19.62 -13.83
CA ILE A 99 12.06 18.18 -14.08
C ILE A 99 13.50 17.73 -13.88
N LEU A 100 13.73 16.91 -12.85
CA LEU A 100 15.02 16.25 -12.63
C LEU A 100 15.05 14.92 -13.38
N VAL A 101 15.92 14.82 -14.37
CA VAL A 101 16.19 13.57 -15.10
C VAL A 101 17.31 12.86 -14.35
N GLU A 102 16.96 11.85 -13.55
CA GLU A 102 17.92 11.09 -12.75
C GLU A 102 18.92 10.30 -13.61
N PRO A 103 20.10 9.93 -13.06
CA PRO A 103 20.98 8.96 -13.70
C PRO A 103 20.19 7.69 -14.06
N THR A 104 20.47 7.08 -15.23
CA THR A 104 19.75 5.93 -15.83
C THR A 104 18.38 6.22 -16.46
N TRP A 105 17.91 7.47 -16.36
CA TRP A 105 16.70 7.92 -17.05
C TRP A 105 17.05 8.71 -18.29
N VAL A 106 16.14 8.69 -19.25
CA VAL A 106 16.17 9.49 -20.47
C VAL A 106 14.87 10.28 -20.54
N ALA A 107 14.98 11.58 -20.76
CA ALA A 107 13.86 12.45 -21.03
C ALA A 107 13.72 12.65 -22.55
N THR A 108 12.56 12.32 -23.10
CA THR A 108 12.23 12.57 -24.51
C THR A 108 11.14 13.64 -24.58
N ILE A 109 11.44 14.72 -25.32
CA ILE A 109 10.52 15.83 -25.51
C ILE A 109 9.53 15.46 -26.62
N THR A 110 8.24 15.63 -26.36
CA THR A 110 7.17 15.49 -27.35
C THR A 110 6.50 16.84 -27.55
N SER A 111 5.53 16.93 -28.44
CA SER A 111 4.74 18.14 -28.69
C SER A 111 3.99 18.66 -27.46
N THR A 112 3.69 17.79 -26.49
CA THR A 112 2.80 18.08 -25.36
C THR A 112 3.30 17.58 -24.01
N HIS A 113 4.27 16.67 -23.99
CA HIS A 113 4.76 15.99 -22.78
C HIS A 113 6.28 15.89 -22.77
N VAL A 114 6.85 15.75 -21.57
CA VAL A 114 8.20 15.22 -21.35
C VAL A 114 8.04 13.79 -20.87
N VAL A 115 8.47 12.83 -21.68
CA VAL A 115 8.40 11.40 -21.34
C VAL A 115 9.70 11.00 -20.65
N LEU A 116 9.61 10.48 -19.44
CA LEU A 116 10.75 9.94 -18.69
C LEU A 116 10.74 8.41 -18.80
N GLU A 117 11.77 7.87 -19.44
CA GLU A 117 11.96 6.42 -19.58
C GLU A 117 13.19 5.97 -18.81
N GLN A 118 13.03 4.93 -17.99
CA GLN A 118 14.15 4.28 -17.32
C GLN A 118 14.60 3.09 -18.15
N HIS A 119 15.83 3.14 -18.69
CA HIS A 119 16.39 2.01 -19.41
C HIS A 119 16.92 0.98 -18.41
N LEU A 120 16.18 -0.12 -18.24
CA LEU A 120 16.53 -1.24 -17.35
C LEU A 120 17.95 -1.79 -17.61
N GLU A 121 18.42 -1.75 -18.86
CA GLU A 121 19.77 -2.20 -19.23
C GLU A 121 20.88 -1.31 -18.66
N ASP A 122 20.64 0.01 -18.59
CA ASP A 122 21.58 0.99 -18.02
C ASP A 122 21.59 0.92 -16.49
N VAL A 123 20.47 0.57 -15.87
CA VAL A 123 20.40 0.21 -14.44
C VAL A 123 21.25 -1.04 -14.13
N VAL A 124 21.31 -2.00 -15.05
CA VAL A 124 22.13 -3.20 -14.91
C VAL A 124 23.62 -2.92 -15.18
N ARG A 125 23.94 -2.03 -16.13
CA ARG A 125 25.31 -1.65 -16.50
C ARG A 125 25.96 -0.63 -15.57
N ALA A 126 25.21 0.29 -14.96
CA ALA A 126 25.70 1.28 -13.99
C ALA A 126 26.16 0.66 -12.66
N GLY A 127 26.41 -0.65 -12.64
CA GLY A 127 26.43 -1.46 -11.44
C GLY A 127 24.99 -1.65 -10.97
N ARG A 128 24.64 -2.89 -10.62
CA ARG A 128 23.48 -3.18 -9.78
C ARG A 128 23.35 -2.06 -8.75
N TRP A 129 22.13 -1.69 -8.35
CA TRP A 129 21.91 -1.37 -6.94
C TRP A 129 22.75 -2.37 -6.15
N GLY A 130 23.87 -1.91 -5.57
CA GLY A 130 24.89 -2.79 -4.99
C GLY A 130 24.17 -3.86 -4.18
N PRO A 131 24.62 -5.14 -4.27
CA PRO A 131 23.81 -6.33 -3.96
C PRO A 131 22.86 -5.98 -2.84
N ARG A 132 21.54 -5.84 -3.13
CA ARG A 132 20.52 -5.28 -2.19
C ARG A 132 21.07 -5.49 -0.81
N GLN A 133 21.67 -4.45 -0.20
CA GLN A 133 22.30 -4.66 1.10
C GLN A 133 21.19 -5.30 1.89
N GLY A 134 21.39 -6.56 2.28
CA GLY A 134 20.33 -7.32 2.93
C GLY A 134 19.83 -6.40 4.03
N VAL A 135 18.52 -6.16 4.09
CA VAL A 135 17.94 -5.18 5.01
C VAL A 135 18.57 -5.47 6.37
N GLY A 136 19.50 -4.61 6.75
CA GLY A 136 20.30 -4.81 7.93
C GLY A 136 19.44 -4.51 9.14
N VAL A 137 19.87 -4.97 10.30
CA VAL A 137 19.31 -4.47 11.56
C VAL A 137 19.88 -3.08 11.92
N ASP A 138 20.76 -2.53 11.08
CA ASP A 138 21.27 -1.17 11.22
C ASP A 138 20.12 -0.17 11.09
N LEU A 139 20.07 0.76 12.05
CA LEU A 139 18.96 1.69 12.23
C LEU A 139 19.03 2.81 11.17
N ASP A 140 18.60 2.51 9.95
CA ASP A 140 18.41 3.48 8.87
C ASP A 140 17.04 4.17 9.05
N PRO A 141 17.00 5.48 9.35
CA PRO A 141 15.75 6.22 9.52
C PRO A 141 14.85 6.21 8.27
N ILE A 142 15.44 6.07 7.07
CA ILE A 142 14.68 5.94 5.82
C ILE A 142 13.99 4.58 5.79
N GLN A 143 14.72 3.49 6.06
CA GLN A 143 14.12 2.14 6.10
C GLN A 143 13.07 2.05 7.21
N LEU A 144 13.35 2.57 8.40
CA LEU A 144 12.40 2.59 9.51
C LEU A 144 11.09 3.28 9.10
N SER A 145 11.19 4.45 8.47
CA SER A 145 10.02 5.18 7.97
C SER A 145 9.28 4.38 6.90
N VAL A 146 9.98 3.82 5.90
CA VAL A 146 9.36 3.03 4.83
C VAL A 146 8.63 1.82 5.40
N PHE A 147 9.25 1.06 6.31
CA PHE A 147 8.63 -0.13 6.89
C PHE A 147 7.49 0.21 7.85
N ALA A 148 7.63 1.25 8.68
CA ALA A 148 6.54 1.70 9.56
C ALA A 148 5.27 2.05 8.76
N HIS A 149 5.41 2.85 7.69
CA HIS A 149 4.27 3.20 6.82
C HIS A 149 3.72 1.97 6.09
N ARG A 150 4.57 1.04 5.65
CA ARG A 150 4.10 -0.20 5.01
C ARG A 150 3.30 -1.09 5.95
N PHE A 151 3.75 -1.27 7.20
CA PHE A 151 3.01 -2.09 8.17
C PHE A 151 1.69 -1.44 8.58
N MET A 152 1.68 -0.13 8.79
CA MET A 152 0.45 0.63 9.05
C MET A 152 -0.52 0.53 7.88
N ALA A 153 -0.05 0.71 6.65
CA ALA A 153 -0.88 0.57 5.46
C ALA A 153 -1.53 -0.82 5.36
N ILE A 154 -0.80 -1.90 5.70
CA ILE A 154 -1.38 -3.25 5.73
C ILE A 154 -2.51 -3.32 6.77
N ALA A 155 -2.29 -2.84 8.00
CA ALA A 155 -3.30 -2.85 9.04
C ALA A 155 -4.56 -2.06 8.64
N GLU A 156 -4.38 -0.89 8.03
CA GLU A 156 -5.47 -0.06 7.51
C GLU A 156 -6.24 -0.74 6.36
N GLN A 157 -5.54 -1.36 5.41
CA GLN A 157 -6.19 -2.08 4.31
C GLN A 157 -6.98 -3.30 4.81
N MET A 158 -6.47 -4.01 5.82
CA MET A 158 -7.24 -5.07 6.51
C MET A 158 -8.53 -4.49 7.09
N GLY A 159 -8.44 -3.35 7.78
CA GLY A 159 -9.58 -2.67 8.39
C GLY A 159 -10.62 -2.22 7.36
N HIS A 160 -10.19 -1.54 6.30
CA HIS A 160 -11.07 -1.12 5.20
C HIS A 160 -11.76 -2.29 4.52
N THR A 161 -11.06 -3.42 4.37
CA THR A 161 -11.65 -4.63 3.79
C THR A 161 -12.73 -5.19 4.72
N LEU A 162 -12.47 -5.26 6.02
CA LEU A 162 -13.43 -5.74 7.02
C LEU A 162 -14.68 -4.83 7.07
N GLU A 163 -14.49 -3.51 7.07
CA GLU A 163 -15.57 -2.53 7.03
C GLU A 163 -16.45 -2.70 5.79
N LYS A 164 -15.82 -2.74 4.60
CA LYS A 164 -16.54 -2.82 3.31
C LYS A 164 -17.33 -4.10 3.15
N THR A 165 -16.82 -5.21 3.67
CA THR A 165 -17.41 -6.54 3.50
C THR A 165 -18.43 -6.88 4.59
N SER A 166 -18.41 -6.19 5.71
CA SER A 166 -19.33 -6.43 6.81
C SER A 166 -20.76 -6.00 6.50
N THR A 167 -21.71 -6.82 6.97
CA THR A 167 -23.14 -6.46 7.02
C THR A 167 -23.57 -5.94 8.39
N SER A 168 -22.70 -5.99 9.40
CA SER A 168 -22.97 -5.49 10.75
C SER A 168 -22.85 -3.98 10.77
N THR A 169 -23.87 -3.29 11.26
CA THR A 169 -23.82 -1.83 11.46
C THR A 169 -22.79 -1.43 12.53
N ASN A 170 -22.50 -2.30 13.50
CA ASN A 170 -21.43 -2.05 14.48
C ASN A 170 -20.06 -1.99 13.81
N ILE A 171 -19.80 -2.87 12.86
CA ILE A 171 -18.51 -2.87 12.13
C ILE A 171 -18.52 -1.80 11.04
N LYS A 172 -19.57 -1.71 10.24
CA LYS A 172 -19.62 -0.88 9.04
C LYS A 172 -19.80 0.61 9.34
N GLU A 173 -20.63 0.96 10.32
CA GLU A 173 -20.99 2.35 10.61
C GLU A 173 -20.33 2.86 11.90
N ARG A 174 -20.23 2.01 12.93
CA ARG A 174 -19.60 2.39 14.21
C ARG A 174 -18.10 2.10 14.26
N LEU A 175 -17.56 1.39 13.27
CA LEU A 175 -16.16 0.97 13.20
C LEU A 175 -15.69 0.21 14.45
N ASP A 176 -16.58 -0.64 14.97
CA ASP A 176 -16.34 -1.45 16.17
C ASP A 176 -15.54 -2.71 15.85
N PHE A 177 -14.30 -2.48 15.40
CA PHE A 177 -13.34 -3.51 15.04
C PHE A 177 -11.90 -2.98 15.15
N SER A 178 -10.92 -3.87 15.11
CA SER A 178 -9.51 -3.50 14.97
C SER A 178 -8.74 -4.56 14.21
N CYS A 179 -7.76 -4.11 13.43
CA CYS A 179 -6.84 -4.96 12.69
C CYS A 179 -5.41 -4.62 13.09
N ALA A 180 -4.59 -5.65 13.30
CA ALA A 180 -3.22 -5.48 13.77
C ALA A 180 -2.27 -6.55 13.23
N LEU A 181 -0.99 -6.18 13.16
CA LEU A 181 0.13 -7.05 12.85
C LEU A 181 0.97 -7.26 14.11
N PHE A 182 1.45 -8.48 14.29
CA PHE A 182 2.26 -8.89 15.44
C PHE A 182 3.52 -9.60 14.98
N ASP A 183 4.62 -9.41 15.68
CA ASP A 183 5.88 -10.12 15.43
C ASP A 183 5.75 -11.64 15.75
N PRO A 184 6.77 -12.47 15.47
CA PRO A 184 6.74 -13.90 15.80
C PRO A 184 6.50 -14.23 17.28
N ALA A 185 6.77 -13.30 18.20
CA ALA A 185 6.56 -13.45 19.63
C ALA A 185 5.20 -12.88 20.09
N GLY A 186 4.34 -12.48 19.15
CA GLY A 186 3.03 -11.91 19.42
C GLY A 186 3.05 -10.48 19.97
N ASN A 187 4.16 -9.74 19.82
CA ASN A 187 4.20 -8.32 20.18
C ASN A 187 3.59 -7.48 19.05
N LEU A 188 2.81 -6.47 19.42
CA LEU A 188 2.18 -5.56 18.47
C LEU A 188 3.22 -4.77 17.67
N VAL A 189 3.09 -4.78 16.33
CA VAL A 189 3.95 -4.03 15.40
C VAL A 189 3.21 -2.84 14.79
N ALA A 190 1.97 -3.04 14.36
CA ALA A 190 1.13 -2.01 13.73
C ALA A 190 -0.34 -2.29 13.97
N ASN A 191 -1.17 -1.24 14.07
CA ASN A 191 -2.61 -1.37 14.26
C ASN A 191 -3.38 -0.26 13.54
N ALA A 192 -4.51 -0.59 12.95
CA ALA A 192 -5.42 0.42 12.42
C ALA A 192 -6.09 1.22 13.57
N PRO A 193 -6.24 2.55 13.43
CA PRO A 193 -6.74 3.41 14.51
C PRO A 193 -8.27 3.40 14.55
N HIS A 194 -8.87 2.50 15.34
CA HIS A 194 -10.33 2.51 15.54
C HIS A 194 -10.72 2.45 17.03
N ILE A 195 -10.18 1.49 17.80
CA ILE A 195 -10.58 1.30 19.21
C ILE A 195 -9.38 1.06 20.14
N PRO A 196 -9.06 2.02 21.04
CA PRO A 196 -7.93 1.92 21.96
C PRO A 196 -7.92 0.69 22.89
N VAL A 197 -9.08 0.20 23.33
CA VAL A 197 -9.17 -0.96 24.25
C VAL A 197 -8.71 -2.28 23.60
N HIS A 198 -8.73 -2.37 22.27
CA HIS A 198 -8.31 -3.57 21.54
C HIS A 198 -6.78 -3.78 21.57
N LEU A 199 -5.97 -2.72 21.69
CA LEU A 199 -4.52 -2.82 21.54
C LEU A 199 -3.85 -3.74 22.57
N GLY A 200 -4.21 -3.57 23.85
CA GLY A 200 -3.64 -4.39 24.93
C GLY A 200 -4.16 -5.82 24.92
N SER A 201 -5.47 -5.98 24.72
CA SER A 201 -6.15 -7.27 24.81
C SER A 201 -5.86 -8.18 23.60
N MET A 202 -5.74 -7.63 22.39
CA MET A 202 -5.36 -8.41 21.20
C MET A 202 -3.94 -8.96 21.29
N SER A 203 -2.99 -8.17 21.82
CA SER A 203 -1.61 -8.66 22.04
C SER A 203 -1.58 -9.84 22.99
N HIS A 204 -2.38 -9.79 24.07
CA HIS A 204 -2.53 -10.92 24.97
C HIS A 204 -3.20 -12.13 24.30
N ALA A 205 -4.24 -11.90 23.48
CA ALA A 205 -4.92 -12.97 22.75
C ALA A 205 -3.97 -13.73 21.82
N VAL A 206 -3.17 -13.01 21.02
CA VAL A 206 -2.19 -13.61 20.11
C VAL A 206 -1.17 -14.45 20.88
N LYS A 207 -0.58 -13.90 21.96
CA LYS A 207 0.38 -14.62 22.80
C LYS A 207 -0.21 -15.87 23.46
N PHE A 208 -1.44 -15.77 23.98
CA PHE A 208 -2.13 -16.90 24.57
C PHE A 208 -2.32 -18.04 23.55
N GLN A 209 -2.70 -17.73 22.31
CA GLN A 209 -2.85 -18.75 21.29
C GLN A 209 -1.51 -19.33 20.84
N LEU A 210 -0.47 -18.51 20.72
CA LEU A 210 0.91 -18.95 20.48
C LEU A 210 1.36 -20.00 21.50
N ASP A 211 1.15 -19.72 22.79
CA ASP A 211 1.52 -20.63 23.87
C ASP A 211 0.65 -21.90 23.83
N ARG A 212 -0.65 -21.75 23.54
CA ARG A 212 -1.62 -22.85 23.52
C ARG A 212 -1.41 -23.82 22.36
N PHE A 213 -0.90 -23.34 21.22
CA PHE A 213 -0.69 -24.11 19.99
C PHE A 213 0.80 -24.22 19.61
N ALA A 214 1.70 -24.08 20.59
CA ALA A 214 3.15 -23.99 20.36
C ALA A 214 3.71 -25.14 19.51
N GLY A 215 3.86 -24.90 18.21
CA GLY A 215 4.36 -25.87 17.22
C GLY A 215 3.29 -26.67 16.47
N ASP A 216 2.01 -26.51 16.81
CA ASP A 216 0.89 -27.22 16.18
C ASP A 216 0.25 -26.46 15.02
N LEU A 217 0.49 -25.14 14.92
CA LEU A 217 -0.02 -24.33 13.82
C LEU A 217 0.69 -24.68 12.52
N VAL A 218 -0.08 -24.91 11.46
CA VAL A 218 0.39 -25.12 10.09
C VAL A 218 -0.11 -24.03 9.15
N GLU A 219 0.52 -23.91 7.97
CA GLU A 219 0.13 -22.91 6.98
C GLU A 219 -1.32 -23.11 6.53
N GLY A 220 -2.11 -22.03 6.57
CA GLY A 220 -3.53 -22.04 6.28
C GLY A 220 -4.43 -22.14 7.51
N ASP A 221 -3.88 -22.40 8.69
CA ASP A 221 -4.65 -22.37 9.93
C ASP A 221 -5.15 -20.96 10.27
N VAL A 222 -6.32 -20.91 10.89
CA VAL A 222 -6.95 -19.68 11.39
C VAL A 222 -7.51 -19.97 12.77
N VAL A 223 -7.08 -19.19 13.77
CA VAL A 223 -7.52 -19.35 15.16
C VAL A 223 -8.61 -18.32 15.46
N LEU A 224 -9.70 -18.77 16.07
CA LEU A 224 -10.79 -17.91 16.53
C LEU A 224 -10.86 -17.96 18.05
N ALA A 225 -10.84 -16.80 18.71
CA ALA A 225 -10.87 -16.67 20.16
C ALA A 225 -11.67 -15.44 20.62
N ASN A 226 -12.49 -15.63 21.64
CA ASN A 226 -13.23 -14.58 22.34
C ASN A 226 -13.27 -14.78 23.86
N HIS A 227 -12.74 -15.89 24.37
CA HIS A 227 -12.78 -16.19 25.80
C HIS A 227 -11.98 -15.13 26.60
N PRO A 228 -12.47 -14.64 27.75
CA PRO A 228 -11.80 -13.56 28.49
C PRO A 228 -10.38 -13.95 28.95
N GLN A 229 -10.19 -15.20 29.38
CA GLN A 229 -8.86 -15.71 29.74
C GLN A 229 -7.88 -15.78 28.55
N ALA A 230 -8.39 -15.73 27.32
CA ALA A 230 -7.63 -15.80 26.08
C ALA A 230 -7.58 -14.43 25.37
N GLY A 231 -7.71 -13.33 26.13
CA GLY A 231 -7.57 -11.98 25.63
C GLY A 231 -8.82 -11.37 24.99
N GLY A 232 -9.99 -11.98 25.16
CA GLY A 232 -11.28 -11.33 24.86
C GLY A 232 -11.56 -10.20 25.86
N SER A 233 -11.89 -9.00 25.37
CA SER A 233 -12.34 -7.87 26.21
C SER A 233 -13.70 -8.17 26.83
N HIS A 234 -14.57 -8.79 26.04
CA HIS A 234 -15.83 -9.41 26.43
C HIS A 234 -16.24 -10.38 25.31
N LEU A 235 -17.21 -11.28 25.54
CA LEU A 235 -17.50 -12.39 24.61
C LEU A 235 -17.91 -11.98 23.16
N PRO A 236 -18.62 -10.86 22.94
CA PRO A 236 -18.93 -10.38 21.60
C PRO A 236 -17.73 -9.94 20.76
N ASP A 237 -16.60 -9.64 21.38
CA ASP A 237 -15.37 -9.28 20.67
C ASP A 237 -14.65 -10.53 20.20
N ILE A 238 -14.96 -10.95 18.98
CA ILE A 238 -14.36 -12.15 18.38
C ILE A 238 -13.06 -11.76 17.69
N THR A 239 -11.96 -12.40 18.09
CA THR A 239 -10.63 -12.21 17.49
C THR A 239 -10.31 -13.39 16.57
N ILE A 240 -10.03 -13.09 15.31
CA ILE A 240 -9.48 -14.03 14.33
C ILE A 240 -8.00 -13.75 14.24
N ILE A 241 -7.16 -14.77 14.45
CA ILE A 241 -5.70 -14.71 14.44
C ILE A 241 -5.21 -15.66 13.35
N THR A 242 -4.47 -15.12 12.37
CA THR A 242 -3.92 -15.91 11.26
C THR A 242 -2.39 -15.85 11.30
N PRO A 243 -1.69 -16.99 11.52
CA PRO A 243 -0.25 -17.09 11.36
C PRO A 243 0.14 -16.94 9.89
N VAL A 244 1.16 -16.13 9.61
CA VAL A 244 1.74 -16.00 8.27
C VAL A 244 3.06 -16.75 8.23
N PHE A 245 3.15 -17.73 7.32
CA PHE A 245 4.31 -18.59 7.18
C PHE A 245 5.27 -18.09 6.12
N LYS A 246 6.56 -18.34 6.34
CA LYS A 246 7.62 -18.19 5.36
C LYS A 246 8.61 -19.33 5.55
N ASP A 247 8.92 -20.04 4.46
CA ASP A 247 9.85 -21.18 4.48
C ASP A 247 9.49 -22.25 5.55
N GLY A 248 8.19 -22.47 5.77
CA GLY A 248 7.66 -23.44 6.75
C GLY A 248 7.68 -22.98 8.21
N VAL A 249 8.06 -21.73 8.49
CA VAL A 249 8.10 -21.17 9.85
C VAL A 249 7.17 -19.97 9.95
N VAL A 250 6.50 -19.80 11.09
CA VAL A 250 5.69 -18.60 11.34
C VAL A 250 6.60 -17.36 11.36
N SER A 251 6.35 -16.44 10.44
CA SER A 251 7.13 -15.21 10.28
C SER A 251 6.52 -14.02 11.02
N PHE A 252 5.19 -13.99 11.18
CA PHE A 252 4.44 -12.96 11.92
C PHE A 252 2.97 -13.40 12.02
N PHE A 253 2.16 -12.66 12.77
CA PHE A 253 0.72 -12.89 12.86
C PHE A 253 -0.05 -11.65 12.42
N VAL A 254 -1.23 -11.90 11.83
CA VAL A 254 -2.24 -10.86 11.63
C VAL A 254 -3.45 -11.20 12.49
N ALA A 255 -4.09 -10.20 13.06
CA ALA A 255 -5.34 -10.40 13.77
C ALA A 255 -6.39 -9.34 13.44
N SER A 256 -7.62 -9.79 13.37
CA SER A 256 -8.81 -8.96 13.17
C SER A 256 -9.78 -9.25 14.30
N ARG A 257 -10.19 -8.22 15.04
CA ARG A 257 -11.22 -8.28 16.06
C ARG A 257 -12.43 -7.49 15.62
N GLY A 258 -13.62 -8.05 15.75
CA GLY A 258 -14.87 -7.34 15.45
C GLY A 258 -15.92 -7.60 16.51
N HIS A 259 -16.72 -6.58 16.81
CA HIS A 259 -17.80 -6.68 17.78
C HIS A 259 -19.06 -7.25 17.15
N HIS A 260 -19.52 -8.37 17.69
CA HIS A 260 -20.78 -8.99 17.31
C HIS A 260 -21.94 -8.42 18.12
N SER A 261 -23.09 -8.19 17.49
CA SER A 261 -24.25 -7.62 18.19
C SER A 261 -24.90 -8.60 19.18
N ASP A 262 -24.62 -9.89 19.04
CA ASP A 262 -25.19 -10.98 19.83
C ASP A 262 -24.28 -12.21 19.73
N ILE A 263 -24.11 -12.96 20.83
CA ILE A 263 -23.32 -14.19 20.92
C ILE A 263 -24.11 -15.38 21.53
N GLY A 264 -25.40 -15.20 21.80
CA GLY A 264 -26.30 -16.26 22.28
C GLY A 264 -26.50 -16.31 23.80
N GLY A 265 -26.27 -15.21 24.52
CA GLY A 265 -26.49 -15.10 25.97
C GLY A 265 -27.96 -15.16 26.40
N ILE A 266 -28.21 -14.91 27.69
CA ILE A 266 -29.55 -15.01 28.32
C ILE A 266 -30.58 -13.99 27.83
N SER A 267 -30.14 -12.93 27.14
CA SER A 267 -31.02 -11.94 26.53
C SER A 267 -30.45 -11.47 25.20
N PRO A 268 -31.29 -11.15 24.20
CA PRO A 268 -30.82 -10.63 22.93
C PRO A 268 -29.96 -9.38 23.09
N GLY A 269 -28.84 -9.33 22.37
CA GLY A 269 -27.86 -8.23 22.42
C GLY A 269 -26.50 -8.64 22.95
N SER A 270 -25.52 -7.72 22.90
CA SER A 270 -24.12 -8.08 23.12
C SER A 270 -23.71 -8.12 24.60
N MET A 271 -24.44 -7.44 25.49
CA MET A 271 -24.06 -7.30 26.91
C MET A 271 -25.28 -7.44 27.84
N PRO A 272 -25.70 -8.68 28.19
CA PRO A 272 -26.80 -8.93 29.11
C PRO A 272 -26.47 -8.43 30.53
N SER A 273 -27.14 -7.36 30.97
CA SER A 273 -26.87 -6.74 32.28
C SER A 273 -27.25 -7.59 33.49
N ALA A 274 -28.05 -8.65 33.29
CA ALA A 274 -28.50 -9.55 34.34
C ALA A 274 -27.59 -10.78 34.53
N SER A 275 -26.53 -10.92 33.72
CA SER A 275 -25.57 -12.02 33.85
C SER A 275 -24.78 -11.93 35.15
N LYS A 276 -24.57 -13.09 35.78
CA LYS A 276 -23.79 -13.29 37.00
C LYS A 276 -22.63 -14.26 36.79
N GLU A 277 -22.74 -15.11 35.77
CA GLU A 277 -21.80 -16.17 35.44
C GLU A 277 -21.55 -16.19 33.93
N LEU A 278 -20.34 -16.56 33.50
CA LEU A 278 -19.92 -16.47 32.10
C LEU A 278 -20.80 -17.27 31.13
N PHE A 279 -21.35 -18.41 31.55
CA PHE A 279 -22.22 -19.23 30.68
C PHE A 279 -23.56 -18.55 30.34
N GLN A 280 -23.86 -17.42 30.99
CA GLN A 280 -25.07 -16.62 30.77
C GLN A 280 -24.86 -15.49 29.75
N GLU A 281 -23.60 -15.17 29.44
CA GLU A 281 -23.21 -14.13 28.47
C GLU A 281 -23.10 -14.70 27.05
#